data_AF-A0A357YSI3-F1
#
_entry.id   AF-A0A357YSI3-F1
#
_cell.length_a   1.000
_cell.length_b   1.000
_cell.length_c   1.000
_cell.angle_alpha   90.00
_cell.angle_beta   90.00
_cell.angle_gamma   90.00
#
_symmetry.space_group_name_H-M   'P 1'
#
loop_
_entity.id
_entity.type
_entity.pdbx_description
1 polymer ?
#
loop_
_entity_poly.entity_id
_entity_poly.type
_entity_poly.pdbx_seq_one_letter_code
_entity_poly.pdbx_strand_id
1 'polypeptide(L)'
;MKFRRWRVNLPFRDYGIEIEDFVPAIAGTIGKVVMVTAMVSAFAVPYHLSPEFVAENVRYEMLIAGAVFVLLFSAFLNPNSNLAGTHGPMIPLIPIVAAAGGHPLALGILIGLFGLILAITKGGSKLMNLTGIGVRGGLLIYLGAVGLEGQIKSLGKWAAAGGVSTVSFAVIGATVLVYAYLARVQKRWLAIPLCSGIAGIIAFTMGADFSFSTLPGLPHFDPMWWWGTDTGWKMGLPHLGHFIAVIPFSIPTVA
;
A
#
# COMPACT_ATOMS: atom_id res chain seq x y z
N MET A 1 23.89 -6.62 -14.38
CA MET A 1 23.63 -5.46 -15.27
C MET A 1 24.19 -4.19 -14.63
N LYS A 2 24.78 -3.25 -15.38
CA LYS A 2 25.35 -2.01 -14.83
C LYS A 2 24.47 -0.82 -15.19
N PHE A 3 23.44 -0.57 -14.38
CA PHE A 3 22.51 0.53 -14.59
C PHE A 3 23.17 1.90 -14.41
N ARG A 4 22.76 2.87 -15.22
CA ARG A 4 23.23 4.24 -15.13
C ARG A 4 22.30 5.02 -14.21
N ARG A 5 22.79 5.40 -13.03
CA ARG A 5 22.02 6.16 -12.02
C ARG A 5 21.71 7.57 -12.53
N TRP A 6 20.44 7.99 -12.48
CA TRP A 6 19.95 9.30 -12.94
C TRP A 6 20.19 9.57 -14.44
N ARG A 7 20.16 8.52 -15.26
CA ARG A 7 20.18 8.60 -16.73
C ARG A 7 19.09 7.69 -17.28
N VAL A 8 18.68 7.91 -18.53
CA VAL A 8 17.65 7.08 -19.17
C VAL A 8 18.20 5.67 -19.43
N ASN A 9 17.54 4.67 -18.83
CA ASN A 9 17.72 3.24 -19.11
C ASN A 9 16.44 2.74 -19.79
N LEU A 10 16.53 2.23 -21.02
CA LEU A 10 15.37 1.77 -21.78
C LEU A 10 15.22 0.24 -21.67
N PRO A 11 13.99 -0.27 -21.46
CA PRO A 11 13.71 -1.69 -21.54
C PRO A 11 14.05 -2.20 -22.95
N PHE A 12 14.48 -3.47 -23.04
CA PHE A 12 14.95 -4.16 -24.25
C PHE A 12 16.26 -3.64 -24.87
N ARG A 13 16.77 -2.48 -24.46
CA ARG A 13 18.08 -1.96 -24.88
C ARG A 13 19.12 -2.04 -23.76
N ASP A 14 18.79 -1.49 -22.61
CA ASP A 14 19.70 -1.37 -21.46
C ASP A 14 19.49 -2.49 -20.43
N TYR A 15 18.34 -3.19 -20.48
CA TYR A 15 18.03 -4.41 -19.74
C TYR A 15 16.99 -5.27 -20.46
N GLY A 16 17.07 -6.59 -20.28
CA GLY A 16 16.10 -7.55 -20.82
C GLY A 16 14.87 -7.69 -19.93
N ILE A 17 13.77 -8.18 -20.52
CA ILE A 17 12.56 -8.59 -19.81
C ILE A 17 12.37 -10.08 -20.10
N GLU A 18 12.27 -10.87 -19.04
CA GLU A 18 12.07 -12.31 -19.08
C GLU A 18 10.58 -12.63 -18.83
N ILE A 19 10.12 -13.82 -19.22
CA ILE A 19 8.73 -14.23 -18.97
C ILE A 19 8.51 -14.40 -17.46
N GLU A 20 9.54 -14.80 -16.75
CA GLU A 20 9.60 -14.95 -15.31
C GLU A 20 9.31 -13.64 -14.59
N ASP A 21 9.60 -12.48 -15.19
CA ASP A 21 9.34 -11.14 -14.63
C ASP A 21 7.84 -10.83 -14.52
N PHE A 22 6.96 -11.56 -15.23
CA PHE A 22 5.52 -11.41 -15.09
C PHE A 22 5.02 -11.77 -13.69
N VAL A 23 5.64 -12.76 -13.03
CA VAL A 23 5.21 -13.17 -11.69
C VAL A 23 5.46 -12.10 -10.64
N PRO A 24 6.68 -11.55 -10.48
CA PRO A 24 6.90 -10.44 -9.56
C PRO A 24 6.12 -9.19 -9.98
N ALA A 25 5.86 -8.95 -11.28
CA ALA A 25 5.02 -7.83 -11.73
C ALA A 25 3.55 -7.97 -11.29
N ILE A 26 2.95 -9.16 -11.45
CA ILE A 26 1.58 -9.44 -10.99
C ILE A 26 1.53 -9.38 -9.46
N ALA A 27 2.50 -10.02 -8.78
CA ALA A 27 2.58 -10.01 -7.33
C ALA A 27 2.70 -8.59 -6.77
N GLY A 28 3.56 -7.74 -7.37
CA GLY A 28 3.73 -6.35 -6.99
C GLY A 28 2.47 -5.52 -7.22
N THR A 29 1.75 -5.78 -8.31
CA THR A 29 0.47 -5.12 -8.63
C THR A 29 -0.60 -5.46 -7.60
N ILE A 30 -0.80 -6.75 -7.31
CA ILE A 30 -1.72 -7.22 -6.26
C ILE A 30 -1.33 -6.60 -4.91
N GLY A 31 -0.05 -6.67 -4.54
CA GLY A 31 0.46 -6.10 -3.30
C GLY A 31 0.17 -4.61 -3.18
N LYS A 32 0.39 -3.83 -4.25
CA LYS A 32 0.11 -2.40 -4.26
C LYS A 32 -1.38 -2.11 -4.12
N VAL A 33 -2.24 -2.76 -4.90
CA VAL A 33 -3.69 -2.58 -4.82
C VAL A 33 -4.21 -2.88 -3.41
N VAL A 34 -3.82 -4.01 -2.82
CA VAL A 34 -4.28 -4.42 -1.48
C VAL A 34 -3.75 -3.48 -0.39
N MET A 35 -2.49 -3.06 -0.46
CA MET A 35 -1.92 -2.13 0.52
C MET A 35 -2.57 -0.75 0.50
N VAL A 36 -2.85 -0.23 -0.70
CA VAL A 36 -3.53 1.05 -0.86
C VAL A 36 -4.98 0.96 -0.39
N THR A 37 -5.66 -0.13 -0.73
CA THR A 37 -7.01 -0.40 -0.25
C THR A 37 -7.04 -0.39 1.27
N ALA A 38 -6.14 -1.14 1.93
CA ALA A 38 -6.08 -1.19 3.38
C ALA A 38 -5.78 0.19 4.02
N MET A 39 -4.85 0.95 3.44
CA MET A 39 -4.49 2.29 3.90
C MET A 39 -5.67 3.26 3.78
N VAL A 40 -6.31 3.33 2.62
CA VAL A 40 -7.43 4.25 2.38
C VAL A 40 -8.65 3.83 3.19
N SER A 41 -8.93 2.53 3.32
CA SER A 41 -10.00 2.02 4.20
C SER A 41 -9.78 2.41 5.66
N ALA A 42 -8.53 2.40 6.15
CA ALA A 42 -8.21 2.83 7.50
C ALA A 42 -8.52 4.32 7.73
N PHE A 43 -8.37 5.17 6.71
CA PHE A 43 -8.81 6.57 6.76
C PHE A 43 -10.31 6.74 6.52
N ALA A 44 -10.93 5.90 5.69
CA ALA A 44 -12.33 6.00 5.33
C ALA A 44 -13.26 5.79 6.54
N VAL A 45 -12.86 4.93 7.48
CA VAL A 45 -13.66 4.63 8.68
C VAL A 45 -13.83 5.85 9.59
N PRO A 46 -12.77 6.53 10.08
CA PRO A 46 -12.91 7.74 10.90
C PRO A 46 -13.62 8.90 10.20
N TYR A 47 -13.49 9.01 8.87
CA TYR A 47 -14.08 10.12 8.09
C TYR A 47 -15.42 9.76 7.44
N HIS A 48 -15.99 8.59 7.73
CA HIS A 48 -17.27 8.13 7.19
C HIS A 48 -17.35 8.20 5.65
N LEU A 49 -16.27 7.81 4.97
CA LEU A 49 -16.17 7.82 3.51
C LEU A 49 -16.71 6.52 2.92
N SER A 50 -17.26 6.58 1.71
CA SER A 50 -17.92 5.44 1.08
C SER A 50 -16.90 4.42 0.52
N PRO A 51 -17.32 3.17 0.25
CA PRO A 51 -16.46 2.18 -0.41
C PRO A 51 -15.99 2.60 -1.81
N GLU A 52 -16.80 3.35 -2.55
CA GLU A 52 -16.46 3.86 -3.89
C GLU A 52 -15.28 4.82 -3.82
N PHE A 53 -15.24 5.66 -2.78
CA PHE A 53 -14.12 6.56 -2.51
C PHE A 53 -12.80 5.79 -2.33
N VAL A 54 -12.82 4.63 -1.66
CA VAL A 54 -11.63 3.76 -1.52
C VAL A 54 -11.17 3.29 -2.90
N ALA A 55 -12.08 2.82 -3.74
CA ALA A 55 -11.76 2.35 -5.08
C ALA A 55 -11.17 3.46 -5.96
N GLU A 56 -11.69 4.68 -5.89
CA GLU A 56 -11.15 5.83 -6.63
C GLU A 56 -9.72 6.21 -6.19
N ASN A 57 -9.43 6.19 -4.89
CA ASN A 57 -8.06 6.43 -4.40
C ASN A 57 -7.10 5.33 -4.84
N VAL A 58 -7.53 4.07 -4.86
CA VAL A 58 -6.73 2.96 -5.38
C VAL A 58 -6.39 3.18 -6.85
N ARG A 59 -7.36 3.62 -7.66
CA ARG A 59 -7.12 3.99 -9.07
C ARG A 59 -6.12 5.14 -9.17
N TYR A 60 -6.24 6.15 -8.32
CA TYR A 60 -5.30 7.27 -8.26
C TYR A 60 -3.87 6.83 -7.98
N GLU A 61 -3.68 5.99 -6.98
CA GLU A 61 -2.35 5.50 -6.63
C GLU A 61 -1.77 4.62 -7.75
N MET A 62 -2.60 3.79 -8.40
CA MET A 62 -2.14 2.96 -9.51
C MET A 62 -1.71 3.80 -10.72
N LEU A 63 -2.40 4.91 -11.00
CA LEU A 63 -2.02 5.83 -12.08
C LEU A 63 -0.79 6.67 -11.71
N ILE A 64 -0.81 7.35 -10.58
CA ILE A 64 0.25 8.29 -10.20
C ILE A 64 1.46 7.52 -9.70
N ALA A 65 1.35 6.82 -8.57
CA ALA A 65 2.50 6.16 -7.99
C ALA A 65 2.92 4.92 -8.80
N GLY A 66 1.94 4.13 -9.28
CA GLY A 66 2.17 2.89 -10.03
C GLY A 66 2.65 3.10 -11.45
N ALA A 67 2.01 3.97 -12.23
CA ALA A 67 2.41 4.21 -13.61
C ALA A 67 3.44 5.35 -13.70
N VAL A 68 3.17 6.53 -13.15
CA VAL A 68 4.08 7.68 -13.34
C VAL A 68 5.38 7.52 -12.54
N PHE A 69 5.31 7.40 -11.22
CA PHE A 69 6.52 7.42 -10.39
C PHE A 69 7.39 6.17 -10.54
N VAL A 70 6.78 4.98 -10.53
CA VAL A 70 7.55 3.73 -10.71
C VAL A 70 8.15 3.66 -12.10
N LEU A 71 7.45 4.02 -13.19
CA LEU A 71 8.08 3.99 -14.52
C LEU A 71 9.17 5.05 -14.63
N LEU A 72 8.89 6.29 -14.21
CA LEU A 72 9.84 7.39 -14.34
C LEU A 72 11.10 7.16 -13.50
N PHE A 73 10.94 6.95 -12.19
CA PHE A 73 12.07 6.88 -11.27
C PHE A 73 12.68 5.49 -11.20
N SER A 74 11.86 4.44 -11.12
CA SER A 74 12.35 3.08 -10.98
C SER A 74 12.66 2.45 -12.33
N ALA A 75 11.81 2.53 -13.35
CA ALA A 75 12.10 1.86 -14.63
C ALA A 75 13.10 2.62 -15.52
N PHE A 76 13.02 3.95 -15.60
CA PHE A 76 13.85 4.75 -16.51
C PHE A 76 15.10 5.35 -15.84
N LEU A 77 14.95 6.08 -14.74
CA LEU A 77 16.05 6.90 -14.19
C LEU A 77 16.98 6.13 -13.24
N ASN A 78 16.44 5.24 -12.41
CA ASN A 78 17.20 4.49 -11.42
C ASN A 78 16.57 3.10 -11.13
N PRO A 79 16.87 2.09 -11.96
CA PRO A 79 16.43 0.69 -11.79
C PRO A 79 16.75 0.03 -10.45
N ASN A 80 17.73 0.55 -9.71
CA ASN A 80 18.06 0.04 -8.37
C ASN A 80 17.29 0.74 -7.24
N SER A 81 16.40 1.68 -7.55
CA SER A 81 15.55 2.32 -6.55
C SER A 81 14.43 1.39 -6.08
N ASN A 82 14.04 1.52 -4.82
CA ASN A 82 12.81 0.91 -4.33
C ASN A 82 11.60 1.53 -5.05
N LEU A 83 10.56 0.72 -5.22
CA LEU A 83 9.31 1.16 -5.82
C LEU A 83 8.63 2.20 -4.91
N ALA A 84 8.19 3.31 -5.48
CA ALA A 84 7.34 4.27 -4.77
C ALA A 84 5.98 3.63 -4.45
N GLY A 85 5.50 3.81 -3.22
CA GLY A 85 4.18 3.32 -2.82
C GLY A 85 3.85 3.57 -1.35
N THR A 86 2.70 3.04 -0.96
CA THR A 86 2.14 3.15 0.39
C THR A 86 2.97 2.41 1.44
N HIS A 87 3.29 3.09 2.54
CA HIS A 87 3.97 2.49 3.69
C HIS A 87 2.97 1.71 4.57
N GLY A 88 2.93 0.38 4.41
CA GLY A 88 2.11 -0.52 5.24
C GLY A 88 2.24 -0.34 6.77
N PRO A 89 3.43 -0.03 7.33
CA PRO A 89 3.58 0.27 8.76
C PRO A 89 2.74 1.44 9.29
N MET A 90 2.24 2.31 8.42
CA MET A 90 1.41 3.44 8.82
C MET A 90 -0.06 3.07 9.03
N ILE A 91 -0.53 1.95 8.46
CA ILE A 91 -1.95 1.55 8.54
C ILE A 91 -2.45 1.52 9.99
N PRO A 92 -1.72 0.92 10.96
CA PRO A 92 -2.16 0.90 12.35
C PRO A 92 -2.16 2.27 13.04
N LEU A 93 -1.40 3.25 12.53
CA LEU A 93 -1.31 4.59 13.11
C LEU A 93 -2.41 5.52 12.61
N ILE A 94 -3.04 5.23 11.46
CA ILE A 94 -4.07 6.08 10.85
C ILE A 94 -5.20 6.46 11.81
N PRO A 95 -5.81 5.53 12.58
CA PRO A 95 -6.88 5.90 13.50
C PRO A 95 -6.44 6.92 14.54
N ILE A 96 -5.18 6.86 14.98
CA ILE A 96 -4.59 7.79 15.95
C ILE A 96 -4.35 9.15 15.27
N VAL A 97 -3.85 9.16 14.03
CA VAL A 97 -3.68 10.40 13.24
C VAL A 97 -5.02 11.10 13.05
N ALA A 98 -6.06 10.36 12.66
CA ALA A 98 -7.40 10.90 12.46
C ALA A 98 -7.98 11.44 13.77
N ALA A 99 -7.83 10.71 14.88
CA ALA A 99 -8.28 11.15 16.21
C ALA A 99 -7.55 12.41 16.71
N ALA A 100 -6.29 12.60 16.31
CA ALA A 100 -5.52 13.81 16.61
C ALA A 100 -5.95 15.04 15.76
N GLY A 101 -6.95 14.90 14.88
CA GLY A 101 -7.36 15.94 13.93
C GLY A 101 -6.41 16.07 12.74
N GLY A 102 -5.64 15.02 12.45
CA GLY A 102 -4.66 15.03 11.37
C GLY A 102 -5.31 14.97 10.00
N HIS A 103 -4.99 15.92 9.11
CA HIS A 103 -5.54 15.95 7.75
C HIS A 103 -4.64 15.16 6.77
N PRO A 104 -5.15 14.23 5.96
CA PRO A 104 -4.34 13.41 5.05
C PRO A 104 -3.49 14.21 4.07
N LEU A 105 -4.02 15.32 3.50
CA LEU A 105 -3.20 16.22 2.66
C LEU A 105 -2.03 16.83 3.42
N ALA A 106 -2.28 17.33 4.64
CA ALA A 106 -1.23 17.95 5.46
C ALA A 106 -0.16 16.93 5.84
N LEU A 107 -0.58 15.71 6.19
CA LEU A 107 0.31 14.59 6.46
C LEU A 107 1.18 14.28 5.23
N GLY A 108 0.58 14.13 4.04
CA GLY A 108 1.29 13.84 2.80
C GLY A 108 2.30 14.93 2.42
N ILE A 109 1.93 16.21 2.54
CA ILE A 109 2.83 17.35 2.28
C ILE A 109 4.01 17.34 3.24
N LEU A 110 3.80 17.14 4.54
CA LEU A 110 4.89 17.09 5.52
C LEU A 110 5.82 15.89 5.32
N ILE A 111 5.28 14.72 4.99
CA ILE A 111 6.09 13.55 4.64
C ILE A 111 6.97 13.86 3.42
N GLY A 112 6.41 14.47 2.38
CA GLY A 112 7.18 14.87 1.19
C GLY A 112 8.29 15.87 1.53
N LEU A 113 7.96 16.90 2.32
CA LEU A 113 8.91 17.93 2.75
C LEU A 113 10.03 17.36 3.62
N PHE A 114 9.69 16.63 4.68
CA PHE A 114 10.69 16.02 5.56
C PHE A 114 11.51 14.95 4.86
N GLY A 115 10.91 14.20 3.92
CA GLY A 115 11.62 13.25 3.07
C GLY A 115 12.68 13.94 2.20
N LEU A 116 12.34 15.08 1.58
CA LEU A 116 13.29 15.91 0.83
C LEU A 116 14.41 16.45 1.72
N ILE A 117 14.08 16.97 2.90
CA ILE A 117 15.06 17.47 3.87
C ILE A 117 16.03 16.36 4.29
N LEU A 118 15.52 15.16 4.62
CA LEU A 118 16.35 14.01 4.99
C LEU A 118 17.21 13.51 3.82
N ALA A 119 16.69 13.54 2.59
CA ALA A 119 17.45 13.18 1.41
C ALA A 119 18.63 14.13 1.17
N ILE A 120 18.42 15.44 1.30
CA ILE A 120 19.47 16.47 1.13
C ILE A 120 20.51 16.39 2.25
N THR A 121 20.07 16.25 3.49
CA THR A 121 20.95 16.22 4.67
C THR A 121 21.66 14.86 4.88
N LYS A 122 21.31 13.85 4.06
CA LYS A 122 21.68 12.44 4.27
C LYS A 122 21.27 11.93 5.67
N GLY A 123 20.23 12.51 6.25
CA GLY A 123 19.75 12.20 7.60
C GLY A 123 19.26 10.76 7.72
N GLY A 124 18.56 10.25 6.71
CA GLY A 124 18.07 8.86 6.71
C GLY A 124 19.20 7.82 6.83
N SER A 125 20.32 8.01 6.12
CA SER A 125 21.48 7.12 6.24
C SER A 125 22.11 7.16 7.64
N LYS A 126 22.12 8.33 8.29
CA LYS A 126 22.61 8.49 9.67
C LYS A 126 21.66 7.83 10.67
N LEU A 127 20.35 8.05 10.55
CA LEU A 127 19.33 7.44 11.40
C LEU A 127 19.36 5.91 11.33
N MET A 128 19.50 5.37 10.11
CA MET A 128 19.71 3.95 9.93
C MET A 128 20.93 3.50 10.74
N ASN A 129 22.11 4.12 10.53
CA ASN A 129 23.33 3.73 11.24
C ASN A 129 23.25 3.83 12.78
N LEU A 130 22.44 4.76 13.31
CA LEU A 130 22.19 4.90 14.75
C LEU A 130 21.22 3.85 15.29
N THR A 131 20.36 3.29 14.45
CA THR A 131 19.36 2.30 14.86
C THR A 131 20.01 0.92 14.96
N GLY A 132 20.05 0.35 16.17
CA GLY A 132 20.60 -0.98 16.41
C GLY A 132 19.85 -2.09 15.66
N ILE A 133 20.56 -3.18 15.33
CA ILE A 133 20.02 -4.33 14.59
C ILE A 133 18.79 -4.93 15.30
N GLY A 134 18.83 -4.98 16.65
CA GLY A 134 17.70 -5.47 17.46
C GLY A 134 16.44 -4.62 17.34
N VAL A 135 16.57 -3.28 17.29
CA VAL A 135 15.42 -2.37 17.11
C VAL A 135 14.82 -2.55 15.72
N ARG A 136 15.64 -2.64 14.68
CA ARG A 136 15.15 -2.86 13.30
C ARG A 136 14.44 -4.21 13.18
N GLY A 137 15.04 -5.27 13.71
CA GLY A 137 14.45 -6.61 13.70
C GLY A 137 13.16 -6.70 14.50
N GLY A 138 13.15 -6.14 15.72
CA GLY A 138 11.96 -6.08 16.57
C GLY A 138 10.82 -5.29 15.93
N LEU A 139 11.13 -4.14 15.32
CA LEU A 139 10.15 -3.33 14.61
C LEU A 139 9.56 -4.07 13.40
N LEU A 140 10.40 -4.77 12.61
CA LEU A 140 9.92 -5.59 11.48
C LEU A 140 8.97 -6.70 11.93
N ILE A 141 9.30 -7.40 13.02
CA ILE A 141 8.44 -8.46 13.57
C ILE A 141 7.12 -7.88 14.09
N TYR A 142 7.19 -6.79 14.84
CA TYR A 142 6.01 -6.12 15.39
C TYR A 142 5.06 -5.64 14.28
N LEU A 143 5.59 -4.91 13.30
CA LEU A 143 4.80 -4.39 12.17
C LEU A 143 4.22 -5.53 11.32
N GLY A 144 4.98 -6.60 11.11
CA GLY A 144 4.50 -7.80 10.42
C GLY A 144 3.36 -8.48 11.16
N ALA A 145 3.47 -8.64 12.48
CA ALA A 145 2.45 -9.26 13.32
C ALA A 145 1.16 -8.43 13.38
N VAL A 146 1.27 -7.13 13.66
CA VAL A 146 0.12 -6.21 13.71
C VAL A 146 -0.56 -6.11 12.34
N GLY A 147 0.22 -6.07 11.25
CA GLY A 147 -0.30 -6.09 9.90
C GLY A 147 -1.11 -7.36 9.62
N LEU A 148 -0.55 -8.54 9.93
CA LEU A 148 -1.21 -9.83 9.74
C LEU A 148 -2.49 -9.95 10.58
N GLU A 149 -2.45 -9.56 11.86
CA GLU A 149 -3.62 -9.53 12.73
C GLU A 149 -4.73 -8.64 12.15
N GLY A 150 -4.36 -7.45 11.67
CA GLY A 150 -5.28 -6.52 11.02
C GLY A 150 -5.96 -7.13 9.80
N GLN A 151 -5.20 -7.80 8.92
CA GLN A 151 -5.76 -8.44 7.72
C GLN A 151 -6.67 -9.62 8.05
N ILE A 152 -6.33 -10.45 9.06
CA ILE A 152 -7.19 -11.56 9.51
C ILE A 152 -8.52 -11.01 10.04
N LYS A 153 -8.50 -9.95 10.85
CA LYS A 153 -9.71 -9.30 11.35
C LYS A 153 -10.55 -8.72 10.22
N SER A 154 -9.93 -8.06 9.23
CA SER A 154 -10.64 -7.52 8.06
C SER A 154 -11.30 -8.61 7.23
N LEU A 155 -10.60 -9.72 6.96
CA LEU A 155 -11.16 -10.87 6.25
C LEU A 155 -12.34 -11.49 7.02
N GLY A 156 -12.19 -11.67 8.33
CA GLY A 156 -13.25 -12.15 9.22
C GLY A 156 -14.50 -11.27 9.19
N LYS A 157 -14.33 -9.94 9.28
CA LYS A 157 -15.43 -8.97 9.21
C LYS A 157 -16.13 -9.01 7.86
N TRP A 158 -15.38 -9.05 6.76
CA TRP A 158 -15.93 -9.15 5.41
C TRP A 158 -16.76 -10.43 5.24
N ALA A 159 -16.23 -11.58 5.66
CA ALA A 159 -16.93 -12.86 5.54
C ALA A 159 -18.20 -12.91 6.41
N ALA A 160 -18.17 -12.33 7.61
CA ALA A 160 -19.34 -12.23 8.48
C ALA A 160 -20.43 -11.32 7.89
N ALA A 161 -20.05 -10.18 7.30
CA ALA A 161 -20.98 -9.26 6.66
C ALA A 161 -21.67 -9.89 5.43
N GLY A 162 -20.97 -10.75 4.69
CA GLY A 162 -21.52 -11.50 3.55
C GLY A 162 -22.27 -12.78 3.92
N GLY A 163 -22.42 -13.11 5.21
CA GLY A 163 -23.08 -14.36 5.64
C GLY A 163 -22.28 -15.64 5.38
N VAL A 164 -21.00 -15.52 4.99
CA VAL A 164 -20.11 -16.62 4.59
C VAL A 164 -18.90 -16.74 5.54
N SER A 165 -19.15 -16.68 6.85
CA SER A 165 -18.10 -16.60 7.89
C SER A 165 -17.06 -17.73 7.85
N THR A 166 -17.41 -18.91 7.35
CA THR A 166 -16.51 -20.06 7.18
C THR A 166 -15.44 -19.84 6.10
N VAL A 167 -15.64 -18.90 5.17
CA VAL A 167 -14.69 -18.59 4.09
C VAL A 167 -13.34 -18.14 4.64
N SER A 168 -13.32 -17.31 5.68
CA SER A 168 -12.06 -16.82 6.27
C SER A 168 -11.18 -17.97 6.77
N PHE A 169 -11.78 -18.97 7.41
CA PHE A 169 -11.06 -20.15 7.88
C PHE A 169 -10.52 -20.99 6.71
N ALA A 170 -11.37 -21.26 5.72
CA ALA A 170 -10.98 -22.05 4.54
C ALA A 170 -9.85 -21.38 3.73
N VAL A 171 -9.96 -20.07 3.49
CA VAL A 171 -8.96 -19.28 2.76
C VAL A 171 -7.63 -19.25 3.50
N ILE A 172 -7.64 -18.99 4.82
CA ILE A 172 -6.40 -18.97 5.62
C ILE A 172 -5.76 -20.35 5.63
N GLY A 173 -6.53 -21.41 5.89
CA GLY A 173 -6.04 -22.79 5.91
C GLY A 173 -5.40 -23.21 4.57
N ALA A 174 -6.11 -22.98 3.47
CA ALA A 174 -5.61 -23.27 2.13
C ALA A 174 -4.34 -22.47 1.81
N THR A 175 -4.32 -21.17 2.14
CA THR A 175 -3.16 -20.29 1.91
C THR A 175 -1.93 -20.78 2.66
N VAL A 176 -2.08 -21.19 3.93
CA VAL A 176 -0.97 -21.73 4.74
C VAL A 176 -0.43 -23.04 4.14
N LEU A 177 -1.31 -23.96 3.74
CA LEU A 177 -0.91 -25.23 3.13
C LEU A 177 -0.19 -25.03 1.79
N VAL A 178 -0.74 -24.20 0.91
CA VAL A 178 -0.13 -23.87 -0.39
C VAL A 178 1.21 -23.20 -0.20
N TYR A 179 1.30 -22.22 0.71
CA TYR A 179 2.56 -21.56 1.02
C TYR A 179 3.62 -22.53 1.58
N ALA A 180 3.24 -23.41 2.51
CA ALA A 180 4.14 -24.42 3.07
C ALA A 180 4.67 -25.37 1.99
N TYR A 181 3.81 -25.79 1.07
CA TYR A 181 4.21 -26.58 -0.10
C TYR A 181 5.17 -25.82 -1.03
N LEU A 182 4.82 -24.59 -1.42
CA LEU A 182 5.68 -23.73 -2.26
C LEU A 182 7.04 -23.47 -1.60
N ALA A 183 7.06 -23.32 -0.28
CA ALA A 183 8.29 -23.17 0.48
C ALA A 183 9.16 -24.43 0.43
N ARG A 184 8.55 -25.63 0.45
CA ARG A 184 9.26 -26.91 0.30
C ARG A 184 9.85 -27.08 -1.10
N VAL A 185 9.14 -26.66 -2.14
CA VAL A 185 9.60 -26.78 -3.55
C VAL A 185 10.45 -25.58 -4.02
N GLN A 186 10.83 -24.67 -3.12
CA GLN A 186 11.62 -23.47 -3.43
C GLN A 186 10.97 -22.52 -4.45
N LYS A 187 9.64 -22.54 -4.58
CA LYS A 187 8.87 -21.67 -5.49
C LYS A 187 8.05 -20.61 -4.75
N ARG A 188 8.60 -20.04 -3.68
CA ARG A 188 7.94 -19.01 -2.86
C ARG A 188 7.56 -17.75 -3.66
N TRP A 189 8.27 -17.48 -4.74
CA TRP A 189 7.99 -16.36 -5.64
C TRP A 189 6.61 -16.44 -6.30
N LEU A 190 6.00 -17.63 -6.40
CA LEU A 190 4.63 -17.83 -6.90
C LEU A 190 3.55 -17.63 -5.82
N ALA A 191 3.92 -17.46 -4.56
CA ALA A 191 2.97 -17.51 -3.45
C ALA A 191 1.88 -16.45 -3.54
N ILE A 192 2.22 -15.20 -3.84
CA ILE A 192 1.24 -14.10 -3.91
C ILE A 192 0.18 -14.37 -4.99
N PRO A 193 0.53 -14.53 -6.29
CA PRO A 193 -0.49 -14.72 -7.31
C PRO A 193 -1.28 -16.02 -7.13
N LEU A 194 -0.60 -17.11 -6.74
CA LEU A 194 -1.27 -18.41 -6.56
C LEU A 194 -2.24 -18.39 -5.38
N CYS A 195 -1.81 -17.89 -4.22
CA CYS A 195 -2.66 -17.82 -3.03
C CYS A 195 -3.82 -16.84 -3.24
N SER A 196 -3.60 -15.69 -3.90
CA SER A 196 -4.68 -14.75 -4.22
C SER A 196 -5.72 -15.38 -5.17
N GLY A 197 -5.27 -16.11 -6.19
CA GLY A 197 -6.17 -16.83 -7.10
C GLY A 197 -6.97 -17.92 -6.39
N ILE A 198 -6.31 -18.76 -5.60
CA ILE A 198 -6.95 -19.82 -4.81
C ILE A 198 -7.95 -19.23 -3.80
N ALA A 199 -7.59 -18.15 -3.11
CA ALA A 199 -8.47 -17.46 -2.18
C ALA A 199 -9.75 -16.97 -2.86
N GLY A 200 -9.64 -16.38 -4.05
CA GLY A 200 -10.80 -15.95 -4.85
C GLY A 200 -11.69 -17.12 -5.27
N ILE A 201 -11.11 -18.23 -5.72
CA ILE A 201 -11.86 -19.44 -6.11
C ILE A 201 -12.59 -20.05 -4.91
N ILE A 202 -11.91 -20.18 -3.76
CA ILE A 202 -12.52 -20.70 -2.54
C ILE A 202 -13.68 -19.79 -2.10
N ALA A 203 -13.46 -18.47 -2.05
CA ALA A 203 -14.50 -17.53 -1.68
C ALA A 203 -15.72 -17.63 -2.61
N PHE A 204 -15.50 -17.68 -3.94
CA PHE A 204 -16.57 -17.81 -4.93
C PHE A 204 -17.37 -19.11 -4.76
N THR A 205 -16.68 -20.26 -4.66
CA THR A 205 -17.32 -21.57 -4.52
C THR A 205 -18.09 -21.74 -3.21
N MET A 206 -17.70 -21.01 -2.17
CA MET A 206 -18.40 -20.97 -0.88
C MET A 206 -19.53 -19.93 -0.82
N GLY A 207 -19.87 -19.29 -1.93
CA GLY A 207 -21.03 -18.42 -2.05
C GLY A 207 -20.77 -16.94 -1.75
N ALA A 208 -19.50 -16.48 -1.76
CA ALA A 208 -19.21 -15.06 -1.69
C ALA A 208 -19.67 -14.34 -2.97
N ASP A 209 -20.42 -13.25 -2.82
CA ASP A 209 -20.84 -12.41 -3.93
C ASP A 209 -19.74 -11.42 -4.30
N PHE A 210 -19.31 -11.45 -5.57
CA PHE A 210 -18.42 -10.45 -6.15
C PHE A 210 -19.24 -9.49 -7.02
N SER A 211 -20.09 -8.68 -6.38
CA SER A 211 -20.79 -7.61 -7.07
C SER A 211 -19.81 -6.47 -7.36
N PHE A 212 -19.50 -6.24 -8.63
CA PHE A 212 -18.73 -5.06 -9.04
C PHE A 212 -19.63 -3.83 -8.95
N SER A 213 -19.55 -3.10 -7.83
CA SER A 213 -20.35 -1.90 -7.61
C SER A 213 -19.85 -0.67 -8.37
N THR A 214 -18.59 -0.66 -8.80
CA THR A 214 -17.96 0.48 -9.47
C THR A 214 -17.64 0.18 -10.92
N LEU A 215 -18.10 1.05 -11.83
CA LEU A 215 -17.78 0.96 -13.25
C LEU A 215 -16.28 1.21 -13.49
N PRO A 216 -15.65 0.54 -14.47
CA PRO A 216 -14.32 0.89 -14.94
C PRO A 216 -14.28 2.35 -15.40
N GLY A 217 -13.29 3.11 -14.97
CA GLY A 217 -13.17 4.52 -15.33
C GLY A 217 -11.96 5.19 -14.69
N LEU A 218 -11.59 6.35 -15.23
CA LEU A 218 -10.58 7.20 -14.64
C LEU A 218 -11.16 7.97 -13.44
N PRO A 219 -10.37 8.17 -12.39
CA PRO A 219 -10.84 8.93 -11.23
C PRO A 219 -10.82 10.44 -11.51
N HIS A 220 -11.47 11.23 -10.66
CA HIS A 220 -11.64 12.70 -10.84
C HIS A 220 -10.33 13.48 -10.72
N PHE A 221 -9.80 14.05 -11.81
CA PHE A 221 -8.47 14.71 -11.82
C PHE A 221 -8.39 16.09 -11.18
N ASP A 222 -9.51 16.65 -10.72
CA ASP A 222 -9.51 17.97 -10.11
C ASP A 222 -9.09 17.89 -8.62
N PRO A 223 -7.97 18.51 -8.21
CA PRO A 223 -7.58 18.57 -6.80
C PRO A 223 -8.63 19.24 -5.91
N MET A 224 -9.38 20.22 -6.43
CA MET A 224 -10.41 20.92 -5.65
C MET A 224 -11.63 20.04 -5.40
N TRP A 225 -11.91 19.07 -6.28
CA TRP A 225 -12.92 18.05 -6.03
C TRP A 225 -12.50 17.14 -4.88
N TRP A 226 -11.24 16.71 -4.83
CA TRP A 226 -10.72 15.83 -3.77
C TRP A 226 -10.73 16.48 -2.40
N TRP A 227 -10.39 17.77 -2.34
CA TRP A 227 -10.30 18.55 -1.10
C TRP A 227 -11.46 19.53 -0.93
N GLY A 228 -12.61 19.22 -1.52
CA GLY A 228 -13.84 19.99 -1.30
C GLY A 228 -14.41 19.79 0.10
N THR A 229 -15.34 20.66 0.49
CA THR A 229 -16.11 20.54 1.74
C THR A 229 -17.17 19.45 1.64
N ASP A 230 -17.75 19.26 0.45
CA ASP A 230 -18.86 18.34 0.21
C ASP A 230 -18.51 17.20 -0.78
N THR A 231 -17.30 17.24 -1.35
CA THR A 231 -16.81 16.31 -2.38
C THR A 231 -15.51 15.62 -1.93
N GLY A 232 -15.20 14.46 -2.52
CA GLY A 232 -13.98 13.72 -2.23
C GLY A 232 -13.82 13.36 -0.76
N TRP A 233 -12.76 13.88 -0.14
CA TRP A 233 -12.44 13.66 1.28
C TRP A 233 -13.37 14.40 2.26
N LYS A 234 -14.18 15.35 1.78
CA LYS A 234 -15.12 16.16 2.60
C LYS A 234 -14.47 16.87 3.79
N MET A 235 -13.20 17.25 3.64
CA MET A 235 -12.41 17.88 4.69
C MET A 235 -12.00 19.32 4.38
N GLY A 236 -12.24 19.80 3.15
CA GLY A 236 -11.72 21.09 2.72
C GLY A 236 -10.18 21.08 2.57
N LEU A 237 -9.60 22.28 2.46
CA LEU A 237 -8.15 22.46 2.48
C LEU A 237 -7.61 22.49 3.93
N PRO A 238 -6.39 22.01 4.17
CA PRO A 238 -5.80 22.01 5.50
C PRO A 238 -5.44 23.41 5.97
N HIS A 239 -5.69 23.68 7.26
CA HIS A 239 -5.23 24.90 7.95
C HIS A 239 -4.05 24.58 8.89
N LEU A 240 -3.44 25.60 9.50
CA LEU A 240 -2.23 25.45 10.31
C LEU A 240 -2.37 24.40 11.44
N GLY A 241 -3.54 24.31 12.08
CA GLY A 241 -3.82 23.32 13.12
C GLY A 241 -3.65 21.88 12.63
N HIS A 242 -4.10 21.57 11.40
CA HIS A 242 -3.90 20.25 10.80
C HIS A 242 -2.42 19.92 10.56
N PHE A 243 -1.61 20.91 10.17
CA PHE A 243 -0.17 20.72 10.01
C PHE A 243 0.50 20.44 11.35
N ILE A 244 0.13 21.16 12.41
CA ILE A 244 0.67 20.93 13.76
C ILE A 244 0.30 19.52 14.25
N ALA A 245 -0.94 19.09 14.03
CA ALA A 245 -1.44 17.78 14.44
C ALA A 245 -0.70 16.60 13.77
N VAL A 246 -0.26 16.76 12.51
CA VAL A 246 0.39 15.68 11.75
C VAL A 246 1.92 15.65 11.86
N ILE A 247 2.56 16.64 12.50
CA ILE A 247 4.02 16.66 12.73
C ILE A 247 4.52 15.41 13.47
N PRO A 248 3.92 14.98 14.60
CA PRO A 248 4.42 13.83 15.36
C PRO A 248 4.38 12.52 14.56
N PHE A 249 3.52 12.42 13.56
CA PHE A 249 3.35 11.23 12.73
C PHE A 249 4.17 11.27 11.44
N SER A 250 4.38 12.46 10.87
CA SER A 250 5.16 12.63 9.64
C SER A 250 6.66 12.39 9.86
N ILE A 251 7.23 12.76 11.01
CA ILE A 251 8.66 12.55 11.31
C ILE A 251 9.03 11.06 11.34
N PRO A 252 8.34 10.18 12.09
CA PRO A 252 8.62 8.74 12.06
C PRO A 252 8.37 8.08 10.71
N THR A 253 7.53 8.68 9.86
CA THR A 253 7.21 8.11 8.54
C THR A 253 8.37 8.22 7.56
N VAL A 254 9.22 9.24 7.72
CA VAL A 254 10.36 9.51 6.82
C VAL A 254 11.70 8.99 7.36
N ALA A 255 11.75 8.56 8.62
CA ALA A 255 12.93 8.16 9.38
C ALA A 255 13.11 6.64 9.40
#